data_AF-A0A444WDA9-F1
#
_entry.id   AF-A0A444WDA9-F1
#
_cell.length_a   1.000
_cell.length_b   1.000
_cell.length_c   1.000
_cell.angle_alpha   90.00
_cell.angle_beta   90.00
_cell.angle_gamma   90.00
#
_symmetry.space_group_name_H-M   'P 1'
#
loop_
_entity.id
_entity.type
_entity.pdbx_description
1 polymer ?
#
loop_
_entity_poly.entity_id
_entity_poly.type
_entity_poly.pdbx_seq_one_letter_code
_entity_poly.pdbx_strand_id
1 'polypeptide(L)'
;MQVSILGIGWLGLPLAQSLLQKGFKVKGSVTSAEKLELVKEHNIIPYQVSLTANTVEGDIANFLSKSEVLIINIPPKLRNADSESFTDKIKTLIPYIEQSGIEKVLFVSSISVYGEKNTGMVTEDTIPFPDTESGKQLLETEKLLSGNNKFKTSLLRFAGLIGGERHPVYHLAGKENLPNPNAPVNLIDRKDCIAVIEAIIEKNTWGETFNAASPEHPTRKEYYTKKAEELNLTVPTFLTDDKKEGKIISSEKITSVLGHPFNNL
;
A
#
# COMPACT_ATOMS: atom_id res chain seq x y z
N MET A 1 -20.19 -0.40 11.89
CA MET A 1 -19.07 0.48 11.54
C MET A 1 -19.12 0.82 10.05
N GLN A 2 -18.80 2.07 9.69
CA GLN A 2 -18.69 2.52 8.30
C GLN A 2 -17.26 2.93 7.97
N VAL A 3 -16.75 2.44 6.83
CA VAL A 3 -15.37 2.65 6.36
C VAL A 3 -15.39 3.40 5.04
N SER A 4 -14.62 4.48 4.94
CA SER A 4 -14.35 5.18 3.68
C SER A 4 -13.01 4.75 3.12
N ILE A 5 -12.98 4.31 1.86
CA ILE A 5 -11.76 3.89 1.16
C ILE A 5 -11.48 4.89 0.05
N LEU A 6 -10.44 5.70 0.24
CA LEU A 6 -9.97 6.62 -0.78
C LEU A 6 -9.12 5.83 -1.79
N GLY A 7 -9.70 5.54 -2.95
CA GLY A 7 -9.06 4.77 -4.01
C GLY A 7 -9.56 3.33 -4.16
N ILE A 8 -10.66 3.15 -4.91
CA ILE A 8 -11.16 1.84 -5.36
C ILE A 8 -10.41 1.39 -6.62
N GLY A 9 -9.15 1.00 -6.41
CA GLY A 9 -8.27 0.43 -7.44
C GLY A 9 -8.02 -1.07 -7.25
N TRP A 10 -6.85 -1.54 -7.69
CA TRP A 10 -6.45 -2.96 -7.66
C TRP A 10 -6.51 -3.61 -6.27
N LEU A 11 -6.15 -2.87 -5.21
CA LEU A 11 -6.29 -3.31 -3.81
C LEU A 11 -7.63 -2.87 -3.20
N GLY A 12 -8.05 -1.64 -3.48
CA GLY A 12 -9.20 -1.03 -2.82
C GLY A 12 -10.54 -1.70 -3.15
N LEU A 13 -10.72 -2.17 -4.39
CA LEU A 13 -11.94 -2.88 -4.78
C LEU A 13 -12.12 -4.22 -4.05
N PRO A 14 -11.17 -5.18 -4.11
CA PRO A 14 -11.34 -6.43 -3.39
C PRO A 14 -11.33 -6.23 -1.87
N LEU A 15 -10.62 -5.23 -1.33
CA LEU A 15 -10.73 -4.85 0.07
C LEU A 15 -12.16 -4.42 0.43
N ALA A 16 -12.77 -3.54 -0.36
CA ALA A 16 -14.13 -3.07 -0.15
C ALA A 16 -15.13 -4.23 -0.17
N GLN A 17 -15.00 -5.15 -1.12
CA GLN A 17 -15.83 -6.34 -1.21
C GLN A 17 -15.69 -7.24 0.02
N SER A 18 -14.46 -7.46 0.49
CA SER A 18 -14.18 -8.25 1.69
C SER A 18 -14.79 -7.62 2.95
N LEU A 19 -14.64 -6.30 3.12
CA LEU A 19 -15.28 -5.57 4.23
C LEU A 19 -16.82 -5.61 4.15
N LEU A 20 -17.42 -5.53 2.96
CA LEU A 20 -18.87 -5.70 2.80
C LEU A 20 -19.34 -7.09 3.25
N GLN A 21 -18.60 -8.15 2.88
CA GLN A 21 -18.89 -9.53 3.30
C GLN A 21 -18.81 -9.70 4.83
N LYS A 22 -17.98 -8.91 5.49
CA LYS A 22 -17.85 -8.85 6.96
C LYS A 22 -18.88 -7.93 7.65
N GLY A 23 -19.84 -7.39 6.89
CA GLY A 23 -20.95 -6.58 7.42
C GLY A 23 -20.63 -5.10 7.64
N PHE A 24 -19.47 -4.61 7.17
CA PHE A 24 -19.17 -3.18 7.19
C PHE A 24 -19.97 -2.44 6.12
N LYS A 25 -20.32 -1.18 6.38
CA LYS A 25 -20.78 -0.26 5.33
C LYS A 25 -19.56 0.39 4.68
N VAL A 26 -19.42 0.28 3.36
CA VAL A 26 -18.23 0.78 2.67
C VAL A 26 -18.59 1.92 1.71
N LYS A 27 -17.91 3.05 1.88
CA LYS A 27 -17.86 4.13 0.89
C LYS A 27 -16.55 4.03 0.12
N GLY A 28 -16.62 4.13 -1.20
CA GLY A 28 -15.46 3.98 -2.07
C GLY A 28 -15.30 5.17 -3.00
N SER A 29 -14.09 5.73 -3.09
CA SER A 29 -13.82 6.83 -4.01
C SER A 29 -13.10 6.40 -5.29
N VAL A 30 -13.45 7.07 -6.38
CA VAL A 30 -12.75 7.03 -7.68
C VAL A 30 -12.53 8.46 -8.16
N THR A 31 -11.58 8.67 -9.07
CA THR A 31 -11.28 10.01 -9.61
C THR A 31 -12.13 10.39 -10.82
N SER A 32 -12.75 9.43 -11.51
CA SER A 32 -13.49 9.63 -12.77
C SER A 32 -14.93 9.16 -12.65
N ALA A 33 -15.87 9.98 -13.12
CA ALA A 33 -17.31 9.71 -13.06
C ALA A 33 -17.70 8.37 -13.69
N GLU A 34 -17.05 7.98 -14.79
CA GLU A 34 -17.29 6.71 -15.50
C GLU A 34 -17.08 5.46 -14.62
N LYS A 35 -16.28 5.57 -13.56
CA LYS A 35 -16.00 4.44 -12.64
C LYS A 35 -17.00 4.34 -11.49
N LEU A 36 -17.92 5.30 -11.36
CA LEU A 36 -18.91 5.27 -10.27
C LEU A 36 -19.87 4.08 -10.42
N GLU A 37 -20.27 3.75 -11.65
CA GLU A 37 -21.16 2.60 -11.89
C GLU A 37 -20.49 1.28 -11.51
N LEU A 38 -19.22 1.08 -11.85
CA LEU A 38 -18.44 -0.08 -11.42
C LEU A 38 -18.42 -0.23 -9.88
N VAL A 39 -18.31 0.89 -9.15
CA VAL A 39 -18.32 0.87 -7.68
C VAL A 39 -19.72 0.47 -7.17
N LYS A 40 -20.80 0.99 -7.76
CA LYS A 40 -22.19 0.64 -7.41
C LYS A 40 -22.51 -0.83 -7.68
N GLU A 41 -22.05 -1.38 -8.81
CA GLU A 41 -22.25 -2.79 -9.18
C GLU A 41 -21.73 -3.76 -8.11
N HIS A 42 -20.74 -3.32 -7.32
CA HIS A 42 -20.18 -4.08 -6.21
C HIS A 42 -20.81 -3.76 -4.85
N ASN A 43 -21.96 -3.09 -4.81
CA ASN A 43 -22.68 -2.68 -3.59
C ASN A 43 -21.86 -1.74 -2.67
N ILE A 44 -20.87 -1.05 -3.24
CA ILE A 44 -20.08 -0.04 -2.55
C ILE A 44 -20.75 1.31 -2.77
N ILE A 45 -20.86 2.15 -1.74
CA ILE A 45 -21.43 3.49 -1.87
C ILE A 45 -20.41 4.37 -2.61
N PRO A 46 -20.69 4.83 -3.85
CA PRO A 46 -19.69 5.44 -4.71
C PRO A 46 -19.54 6.94 -4.43
N TYR A 47 -18.31 7.44 -4.52
CA TYR A 47 -18.02 8.87 -4.51
C TYR A 47 -16.97 9.22 -5.55
N GLN A 48 -17.14 10.34 -6.23
CA GLN A 48 -16.06 10.93 -7.01
C GLN A 48 -15.27 11.85 -6.09
N VAL A 49 -13.98 11.56 -5.91
CA VAL A 49 -13.05 12.39 -5.13
C VAL A 49 -11.72 12.43 -5.89
N SER A 50 -11.26 13.63 -6.20
CA SER A 50 -9.94 13.88 -6.78
C SER A 50 -9.17 14.86 -5.90
N LEU A 51 -7.88 14.59 -5.70
CA LEU A 51 -7.01 15.44 -4.90
C LEU A 51 -6.00 16.14 -5.81
N THR A 52 -5.96 17.46 -5.71
CA THR A 52 -4.88 18.30 -6.25
C THR A 52 -4.05 18.87 -5.11
N ALA A 53 -2.91 19.49 -5.41
CA ALA A 53 -2.11 20.13 -4.37
C ALA A 53 -2.87 21.28 -3.67
N ASN A 54 -3.87 21.86 -4.33
CA ASN A 54 -4.53 23.09 -3.89
C ASN A 54 -5.99 22.88 -3.48
N THR A 55 -6.66 21.85 -4.00
CA THR A 55 -8.09 21.62 -3.80
C THR A 55 -8.44 20.14 -3.72
N VAL A 56 -9.55 19.84 -3.04
CA VAL A 56 -10.27 18.57 -3.17
C VAL A 56 -11.48 18.78 -4.06
N GLU A 57 -11.56 18.01 -5.14
CA GLU A 57 -12.68 18.03 -6.08
C GLU A 57 -13.64 16.86 -5.82
N GLY A 58 -14.94 17.10 -6.05
CA GLY A 58 -15.99 16.12 -5.82
C GLY A 58 -16.59 16.19 -4.41
N ASP A 59 -17.38 15.17 -4.05
CA ASP A 59 -18.21 15.19 -2.84
C ASP A 59 -17.48 14.60 -1.63
N ILE A 60 -16.40 15.27 -1.21
CA ILE A 60 -15.55 14.84 -0.09
C ILE A 60 -16.31 14.83 1.24
N ALA A 61 -17.19 15.81 1.45
CA ALA A 61 -17.95 15.93 2.69
C ALA A 61 -18.86 14.71 2.90
N ASN A 62 -19.64 14.33 1.89
CA ASN A 62 -20.48 13.13 2.01
C ASN A 62 -19.65 11.85 1.95
N PHE A 63 -18.53 11.82 1.24
CA PHE A 63 -17.62 10.67 1.25
C PHE A 63 -17.11 10.34 2.68
N LEU A 64 -16.77 11.36 3.47
CA LEU A 64 -16.27 11.18 4.84
C LEU A 64 -17.40 11.09 5.89
N SER A 65 -18.58 11.64 5.59
CA SER A 65 -19.69 11.71 6.53
C SER A 65 -20.11 10.34 7.09
N LYS A 66 -20.29 10.26 8.42
CA LYS A 66 -20.69 9.06 9.19
C LYS A 66 -19.69 7.89 9.15
N SER A 67 -18.54 8.04 8.50
CA SER A 67 -17.48 7.04 8.56
C SER A 67 -16.66 7.22 9.83
N GLU A 68 -16.24 6.11 10.43
CA GLU A 68 -15.37 6.08 11.61
C GLU A 68 -13.90 5.90 11.20
N VAL A 69 -13.68 5.20 10.09
CA VAL A 69 -12.36 4.83 9.55
C VAL A 69 -12.21 5.36 8.13
N LEU A 70 -11.07 5.99 7.85
CA LEU A 70 -10.62 6.34 6.50
C LEU A 70 -9.40 5.50 6.13
N ILE A 71 -9.47 4.79 5.02
CA ILE A 71 -8.32 4.10 4.41
C ILE A 71 -7.85 4.92 3.23
N ILE A 72 -6.64 5.48 3.33
CA ILE A 72 -5.99 6.22 2.24
C ILE A 72 -5.18 5.22 1.42
N ASN A 73 -5.75 4.80 0.28
CA ASN A 73 -5.19 3.76 -0.60
C ASN A 73 -4.94 4.30 -2.02
N ILE A 74 -4.25 5.43 -2.10
CA ILE A 74 -3.84 6.06 -3.35
C ILE A 74 -2.31 6.16 -3.41
N PRO A 75 -1.68 5.82 -4.55
CA PRO A 75 -0.23 5.90 -4.68
C PRO A 75 0.23 7.34 -4.98
N PRO A 76 1.49 7.70 -4.66
CA PRO A 76 2.12 8.89 -5.20
C PRO A 76 2.28 8.72 -6.73
N LYS A 77 1.43 9.40 -7.51
CA LYS A 77 1.47 9.34 -8.99
C LYS A 77 2.58 10.26 -9.52
N LEU A 78 3.82 9.79 -9.51
CA LEU A 78 5.00 10.58 -9.91
C LEU A 78 5.38 10.49 -11.39
N ARG A 79 4.50 9.99 -12.26
CA ARG A 79 4.88 9.64 -13.64
C ARG A 79 4.97 10.83 -14.60
N ASN A 80 4.69 12.06 -14.18
CA ASN A 80 4.72 13.24 -15.04
C ASN A 80 5.61 14.33 -14.41
N ALA A 81 6.37 15.07 -15.24
CA ALA A 81 7.21 16.19 -14.79
C ALA A 81 6.40 17.29 -14.06
N ASP A 82 5.09 17.39 -14.36
CA ASP A 82 4.14 18.28 -13.71
C ASP A 82 3.34 17.60 -12.58
N SER A 83 3.82 16.46 -12.05
CA SER A 83 3.11 15.78 -10.96
C SER A 83 3.21 16.60 -9.70
N GLU A 84 2.07 17.19 -9.31
CA GLU A 84 1.86 17.79 -8.00
C GLU A 84 2.36 16.87 -6.87
N SER A 85 2.93 17.48 -5.83
CA SER A 85 3.37 16.79 -4.62
C SER A 85 2.25 15.96 -4.01
N PHE A 86 2.51 14.65 -3.82
CA PHE A 86 1.59 13.77 -3.12
C PHE A 86 1.37 14.22 -1.68
N THR A 87 2.42 14.69 -1.00
CA THR A 87 2.28 15.22 0.35
C THR A 87 1.32 16.40 0.37
N ASP A 88 1.41 17.31 -0.60
CA ASP A 88 0.55 18.50 -0.62
C ASP A 88 -0.91 18.15 -0.93
N LYS A 89 -1.16 17.13 -1.77
CA LYS A 89 -2.51 16.56 -1.94
C LYS A 89 -3.09 16.06 -0.61
N ILE A 90 -2.28 15.38 0.19
CA ILE A 90 -2.72 14.89 1.51
C ILE A 90 -2.89 16.04 2.50
N LYS A 91 -2.00 17.05 2.50
CA LYS A 91 -2.17 18.27 3.31
C LYS A 91 -3.51 18.93 3.03
N THR A 92 -3.89 19.03 1.76
CA THR A 92 -5.18 19.60 1.32
C THR A 92 -6.39 18.74 1.73
N LEU A 93 -6.22 17.43 1.89
CA LEU A 93 -7.26 16.53 2.39
C LEU A 93 -7.49 16.64 3.91
N ILE A 94 -6.44 16.90 4.70
CA ILE A 94 -6.49 16.85 6.17
C ILE A 94 -7.61 17.70 6.79
N PRO A 95 -7.83 18.97 6.40
CA PRO A 95 -8.91 19.78 6.98
C PRO A 95 -10.30 19.13 6.83
N TYR A 96 -10.55 18.40 5.74
CA TYR A 96 -11.80 17.66 5.54
C TYR A 96 -11.90 16.44 6.46
N ILE A 97 -10.79 15.76 6.75
CA ILE A 97 -10.74 14.67 7.72
C ILE A 97 -11.02 15.21 9.13
N GLU A 98 -10.34 16.29 9.52
CA GLU A 98 -10.47 16.91 10.85
C GLU A 98 -11.88 17.46 11.13
N GLN A 99 -12.55 17.97 10.10
CA GLN A 99 -13.93 18.47 10.20
C GLN A 99 -14.98 17.36 10.07
N SER A 100 -14.56 16.14 9.74
CA SER A 100 -15.44 14.97 9.66
C SER A 100 -15.57 14.25 11.01
N GLY A 101 -16.30 13.13 11.03
CA GLY A 101 -16.38 12.22 12.17
C GLY A 101 -15.32 11.11 12.17
N ILE A 102 -14.30 11.19 11.30
CA ILE A 102 -13.25 10.17 11.21
C ILE A 102 -12.37 10.23 12.46
N GLU A 103 -12.29 9.10 13.16
CA GLU A 103 -11.43 8.96 14.35
C GLU A 103 -10.12 8.24 14.03
N LYS A 104 -10.12 7.43 12.97
CA LYS A 104 -9.06 6.48 12.63
C LYS A 104 -8.68 6.58 11.16
N VAL A 105 -7.39 6.74 10.89
CA VAL A 105 -6.84 6.76 9.53
C VAL A 105 -5.89 5.59 9.37
N LEU A 106 -6.10 4.77 8.33
CA LEU A 106 -5.12 3.80 7.87
C LEU A 106 -4.47 4.33 6.59
N PHE A 107 -3.17 4.61 6.65
CA PHE A 107 -2.43 5.05 5.47
C PHE A 107 -1.66 3.87 4.86
N VAL A 108 -2.00 3.56 3.60
CA VAL A 108 -1.29 2.55 2.82
C VAL A 108 0.00 3.17 2.26
N SER A 109 1.12 2.86 2.92
CA SER A 109 2.46 3.28 2.57
C SER A 109 3.25 2.16 1.90
N SER A 110 4.58 2.29 1.83
CA SER A 110 5.49 1.37 1.14
C SER A 110 6.80 1.23 1.90
N ILE A 111 7.42 0.06 1.80
CA ILE A 111 8.79 -0.20 2.29
C ILE A 111 9.86 0.63 1.56
N SER A 112 9.50 1.35 0.49
CA SER A 112 10.40 2.29 -0.20
C SER A 112 10.84 3.46 0.68
N VAL A 113 10.17 3.71 1.81
CA VAL A 113 10.62 4.69 2.81
C VAL A 113 11.96 4.33 3.45
N TYR A 114 12.37 3.06 3.42
CA TYR A 114 13.67 2.64 3.96
C TYR A 114 14.84 2.87 2.99
N GLY A 115 14.59 3.06 1.69
CA GLY A 115 15.65 3.17 0.67
C GLY A 115 16.56 1.95 0.57
N GLU A 116 17.58 2.02 -0.28
CA GLU A 116 18.52 0.92 -0.54
C GLU A 116 19.76 0.94 0.37
N LYS A 117 19.96 1.99 1.17
CA LYS A 117 21.07 2.04 2.14
C LYS A 117 20.82 1.20 3.39
N ASN A 118 19.57 0.90 3.70
CA ASN A 118 19.23 -0.05 4.75
C ASN A 118 19.43 -1.47 4.19
N THR A 119 20.30 -2.26 4.83
CA THR A 119 20.62 -3.64 4.45
C THR A 119 20.37 -4.58 5.63
N GLY A 120 20.25 -5.87 5.37
CA GLY A 120 19.92 -6.86 6.40
C GLY A 120 18.46 -6.76 6.85
N MET A 121 18.19 -7.16 8.09
CA MET A 121 16.83 -7.16 8.64
C MET A 121 16.35 -5.75 8.93
N VAL A 122 15.20 -5.37 8.36
CA VAL A 122 14.55 -4.08 8.54
C VAL A 122 13.22 -4.29 9.26
N THR A 123 13.05 -3.59 10.38
CA THR A 123 11.83 -3.58 11.19
C THR A 123 11.20 -2.19 11.18
N GLU A 124 10.08 -2.01 11.87
CA GLU A 124 9.44 -0.70 12.02
C GLU A 124 10.27 0.30 12.83
N ASP A 125 11.22 -0.19 13.64
CA ASP A 125 12.17 0.64 14.41
C ASP A 125 13.36 1.11 13.57
N THR A 126 13.57 0.53 12.38
CA THR A 126 14.60 0.99 11.46
C THR A 126 14.29 2.40 10.96
N ILE A 127 15.25 3.32 11.10
CA ILE A 127 15.09 4.70 10.67
C ILE A 127 14.88 4.77 9.15
N PRO A 128 13.74 5.32 8.66
CA PRO A 128 13.50 5.47 7.23
C PRO A 128 14.53 6.41 6.58
N PHE A 129 15.11 5.97 5.46
CA PHE A 129 16.06 6.75 4.67
C PHE A 129 15.77 6.59 3.17
N PRO A 130 14.70 7.22 2.64
CA PRO A 130 14.29 7.02 1.26
C PRO A 130 15.26 7.66 0.28
N ASP A 131 15.53 6.96 -0.82
CA ASP A 131 16.41 7.38 -1.91
C ASP A 131 15.67 7.67 -3.22
N THR A 132 14.34 7.52 -3.23
CA THR A 132 13.46 7.90 -4.34
C THR A 132 12.52 9.03 -3.93
N GLU A 133 12.11 9.87 -4.88
CA GLU A 133 11.11 10.92 -4.61
C GLU A 133 9.78 10.32 -4.10
N SER A 134 9.41 9.13 -4.57
CA SER A 134 8.25 8.40 -4.05
C SER A 134 8.36 8.05 -2.58
N GLY A 135 9.52 7.53 -2.15
CA GLY A 135 9.77 7.19 -0.76
C GLY A 135 9.82 8.44 0.12
N LYS A 136 10.39 9.54 -0.38
CA LYS A 136 10.44 10.83 0.34
C LYS A 136 9.04 11.40 0.58
N GLN A 137 8.20 11.47 -0.45
CA GLN A 137 6.82 11.96 -0.32
C GLN A 137 5.97 11.05 0.59
N LEU A 138 6.15 9.73 0.50
CA LEU A 138 5.50 8.80 1.43
C LEU A 138 5.93 9.06 2.87
N LEU A 139 7.23 9.18 3.14
CA LEU A 139 7.73 9.42 4.49
C LEU A 139 7.25 10.78 5.06
N GLU A 140 7.19 11.83 4.23
CA GLU A 140 6.63 13.12 4.64
C GLU A 140 5.13 13.00 4.95
N THR A 141 4.39 12.26 4.12
CA THR A 141 2.95 11.99 4.32
C THR A 141 2.70 11.16 5.58
N GLU A 142 3.53 10.14 5.85
CA GLU A 142 3.47 9.34 7.06
C GLU A 142 3.60 10.23 8.31
N LYS A 143 4.59 11.13 8.33
CA LYS A 143 4.80 12.08 9.44
C LYS A 143 3.64 13.04 9.60
N LEU A 144 3.11 13.55 8.49
CA LEU A 144 1.98 14.47 8.48
C LEU A 144 0.72 13.84 9.08
N LEU A 145 0.37 12.62 8.66
CA LEU A 145 -0.83 11.93 9.15
C LEU A 145 -0.66 11.40 10.57
N SER A 146 0.51 10.88 10.94
CA SER A 146 0.78 10.38 12.29
C SER A 146 0.96 11.50 13.32
N GLY A 147 1.41 12.69 12.90
CA GLY A 147 1.52 13.87 13.76
C GLY A 147 0.20 14.61 14.00
N ASN A 148 -0.90 14.20 13.37
CA ASN A 148 -2.20 14.82 13.59
C ASN A 148 -2.80 14.40 14.94
N ASN A 149 -3.43 15.34 15.66
CA ASN A 149 -4.00 15.10 16.98
C ASN A 149 -5.54 14.97 16.99
N LYS A 150 -6.21 15.11 15.85
CA LYS A 150 -7.67 15.00 15.69
C LYS A 150 -8.12 13.58 15.35
N PHE A 151 -7.23 12.76 14.79
CA PHE A 151 -7.48 11.36 14.48
C PHE A 151 -6.25 10.52 14.77
N LYS A 152 -6.45 9.22 15.01
CA LYS A 152 -5.37 8.26 15.25
C LYS A 152 -4.97 7.58 13.95
N THR A 153 -3.70 7.63 13.60
CA THR A 153 -3.20 7.07 12.33
C THR A 153 -2.43 5.78 12.56
N SER A 154 -2.74 4.73 11.79
CA SER A 154 -1.83 3.60 11.58
C SER A 154 -1.21 3.67 10.19
N LEU A 155 0.06 3.29 10.09
CA LEU A 155 0.83 3.26 8.86
C LEU A 155 1.06 1.80 8.45
N LEU A 156 0.71 1.46 7.21
CA LEU A 156 0.90 0.11 6.68
C LEU A 156 1.85 0.15 5.50
N ARG A 157 3.12 -0.20 5.73
CA ARG A 157 4.19 -0.19 4.74
C ARG A 157 4.21 -1.52 3.99
N PHE A 158 3.54 -1.59 2.85
CA PHE A 158 3.55 -2.81 2.03
C PHE A 158 4.87 -3.00 1.29
N ALA A 159 5.27 -4.26 1.16
CA ALA A 159 6.28 -4.72 0.22
C ALA A 159 5.75 -4.70 -1.23
N GLY A 160 6.49 -5.31 -2.16
CA GLY A 160 6.05 -5.38 -3.55
C GLY A 160 4.74 -6.16 -3.70
N LEU A 161 3.67 -5.45 -4.06
CA LEU A 161 2.32 -6.02 -4.18
C LEU A 161 2.21 -6.98 -5.37
N ILE A 162 1.78 -8.23 -5.11
CA ILE A 162 1.49 -9.26 -6.12
C ILE A 162 0.05 -9.79 -5.99
N GLY A 163 -0.45 -10.45 -7.03
CA GLY A 163 -1.72 -11.17 -7.02
C GLY A 163 -2.66 -10.79 -8.17
N GLY A 164 -3.53 -11.74 -8.55
CA GLY A 164 -4.26 -11.66 -9.82
C GLY A 164 -3.28 -11.47 -10.99
N GLU A 165 -3.57 -10.53 -11.88
CA GLU A 165 -2.71 -10.20 -13.04
C GLU A 165 -1.44 -9.40 -12.70
N ARG A 166 -1.24 -9.03 -11.43
CA ARG A 166 -0.10 -8.20 -11.02
C ARG A 166 1.06 -9.07 -10.55
N HIS A 167 2.09 -9.18 -11.38
CA HIS A 167 3.35 -9.79 -10.97
C HIS A 167 4.58 -9.14 -11.65
N PRO A 168 5.67 -8.81 -10.93
CA PRO A 168 6.87 -8.22 -11.53
C PRO A 168 7.53 -9.09 -12.60
N VAL A 169 7.36 -10.41 -12.52
CA VAL A 169 7.93 -11.37 -13.50
C VAL A 169 7.57 -11.03 -14.94
N TYR A 170 6.35 -10.55 -15.23
CA TYR A 170 5.95 -10.17 -16.60
C TYR A 170 6.79 -9.03 -17.18
N HIS A 171 7.39 -8.20 -16.33
CA HIS A 171 8.28 -7.10 -16.76
C HIS A 171 9.76 -7.51 -16.80
N LEU A 172 10.10 -8.65 -16.19
CA LEU A 172 11.45 -9.16 -16.09
C LEU A 172 11.71 -10.28 -17.09
N ALA A 173 10.70 -11.06 -17.44
CA ALA A 173 10.79 -12.16 -18.39
C ALA A 173 11.48 -11.73 -19.69
N GLY A 174 12.44 -12.54 -20.14
CA GLY A 174 13.24 -12.32 -21.34
C GLY A 174 14.27 -11.17 -21.24
N LYS A 175 14.36 -10.45 -20.11
CA LYS A 175 15.44 -9.48 -19.92
C LYS A 175 16.75 -10.18 -19.62
N GLU A 176 17.82 -9.57 -20.12
CA GLU A 176 19.17 -10.04 -19.89
C GLU A 176 19.94 -9.15 -18.93
N ASN A 177 20.97 -9.70 -18.31
CA ASN A 177 21.93 -8.97 -17.47
C ASN A 177 21.27 -8.16 -16.34
N LEU A 178 20.21 -8.72 -15.73
CA LEU A 178 19.56 -8.07 -14.60
C LEU A 178 20.52 -7.95 -13.40
N PRO A 179 20.57 -6.78 -12.73
CA PRO A 179 21.46 -6.55 -11.61
C PRO A 179 20.94 -7.16 -10.31
N ASN A 180 21.83 -7.26 -9.32
CA ASN A 180 21.56 -7.69 -7.94
C ASN A 180 20.89 -9.08 -7.86
N PRO A 181 21.52 -10.14 -8.42
CA PRO A 181 20.93 -11.48 -8.44
C PRO A 181 20.58 -12.00 -7.05
N ASN A 182 21.40 -11.69 -6.04
CA ASN A 182 21.26 -12.25 -4.70
C ASN A 182 20.54 -11.31 -3.73
N ALA A 183 20.12 -10.12 -4.18
CA ALA A 183 19.34 -9.25 -3.31
C ALA A 183 18.00 -9.94 -2.94
N PRO A 184 17.55 -9.84 -1.67
CA PRO A 184 16.31 -10.45 -1.24
C PRO A 184 15.10 -9.84 -1.94
N VAL A 185 14.15 -10.70 -2.30
CA VAL A 185 12.84 -10.28 -2.79
C VAL A 185 11.94 -9.97 -1.61
N ASN A 186 11.24 -8.83 -1.65
CA ASN A 186 10.24 -8.45 -0.66
C ASN A 186 8.92 -8.26 -1.39
N LEU A 187 8.01 -9.23 -1.27
CA LEU A 187 6.69 -9.21 -1.90
C LEU A 187 5.61 -9.52 -0.88
N ILE A 188 4.36 -9.17 -1.20
CA ILE A 188 3.19 -9.54 -0.41
C ILE A 188 1.99 -9.76 -1.34
N ASP A 189 1.26 -10.85 -1.11
CA ASP A 189 0.06 -11.15 -1.88
C ASP A 189 -1.11 -10.23 -1.51
N ARG A 190 -1.96 -9.94 -2.49
CA ARG A 190 -3.15 -9.11 -2.31
C ARG A 190 -4.07 -9.63 -1.21
N LYS A 191 -4.20 -10.95 -1.06
CA LYS A 191 -5.03 -11.55 0.00
C LYS A 191 -4.48 -11.21 1.37
N ASP A 192 -3.16 -11.29 1.56
CA ASP A 192 -2.52 -10.89 2.82
C ASP A 192 -2.64 -9.39 3.07
N CYS A 193 -2.54 -8.56 2.02
CA CYS A 193 -2.77 -7.13 2.15
C CYS A 193 -4.18 -6.83 2.72
N ILE A 194 -5.21 -7.51 2.18
CA ILE A 194 -6.59 -7.36 2.63
C ILE A 194 -6.74 -7.87 4.07
N ALA A 195 -6.24 -9.07 4.36
CA ALA A 195 -6.38 -9.69 5.66
C ALA A 195 -5.67 -8.90 6.78
N VAL A 196 -4.50 -8.30 6.51
CA VAL A 196 -3.81 -7.41 7.47
C VAL A 196 -4.64 -6.15 7.74
N ILE A 197 -5.20 -5.53 6.70
CA ILE A 197 -6.06 -4.34 6.86
C ILE A 197 -7.31 -4.69 7.69
N GLU A 198 -7.94 -5.82 7.41
CA GLU A 198 -9.08 -6.32 8.19
C GLU A 198 -8.70 -6.57 9.65
N ALA A 199 -7.56 -7.23 9.90
CA ALA A 199 -7.08 -7.51 11.25
C ALA A 199 -6.84 -6.22 12.05
N ILE A 200 -6.28 -5.17 11.42
CA ILE A 200 -6.12 -3.85 12.04
C ILE A 200 -7.48 -3.28 12.49
N ILE A 201 -8.49 -3.37 11.62
CA ILE A 201 -9.84 -2.84 11.88
C ILE A 201 -10.54 -3.67 12.98
N GLU A 202 -10.56 -4.99 12.85
CA GLU A 202 -11.25 -5.92 13.75
C GLU A 202 -10.64 -5.93 15.15
N LYS A 203 -9.31 -5.91 15.25
CA LYS A 203 -8.60 -5.83 16.54
C LYS A 203 -8.50 -4.41 17.07
N ASN A 204 -9.04 -3.43 16.33
CA ASN A 204 -9.01 -2.02 16.69
C ASN A 204 -7.59 -1.53 17.05
N THR A 205 -6.59 -1.97 16.28
CA THR A 205 -5.16 -1.71 16.55
C THR A 205 -4.69 -0.47 15.79
N TRP A 206 -4.79 0.69 16.46
CA TRP A 206 -4.54 2.01 15.85
C TRP A 206 -3.33 2.70 16.47
N GLY A 207 -2.68 3.61 15.72
CA GLY A 207 -1.49 4.34 16.19
C GLY A 207 -0.17 3.61 15.93
N GLU A 208 -0.22 2.54 15.15
CA GLU A 208 0.90 1.65 14.94
C GLU A 208 1.46 1.79 13.53
N THR A 209 2.76 1.56 13.40
CA THR A 209 3.37 1.26 12.10
C THR A 209 3.53 -0.24 11.95
N PHE A 210 3.22 -0.76 10.76
CA PHE A 210 3.38 -2.15 10.38
C PHE A 210 4.12 -2.27 9.04
N ASN A 211 5.14 -3.11 9.01
CA ASN A 211 5.76 -3.61 7.79
C ASN A 211 5.02 -4.87 7.34
N ALA A 212 4.65 -4.92 6.07
CA ALA A 212 3.86 -6.02 5.52
C ALA A 212 4.54 -6.60 4.27
N ALA A 213 5.31 -7.66 4.51
CA ALA A 213 5.93 -8.55 3.52
C ALA A 213 5.59 -10.01 3.82
N SER A 214 5.60 -10.88 2.81
CA SER A 214 5.64 -12.33 3.03
C SER A 214 6.91 -12.69 3.83
N PRO A 215 6.87 -13.71 4.72
CA PRO A 215 8.03 -14.10 5.52
C PRO A 215 9.17 -14.73 4.70
N GLU A 216 8.90 -15.14 3.46
CA GLU A 216 9.90 -15.70 2.56
C GLU A 216 10.59 -14.61 1.74
N HIS A 217 11.92 -14.63 1.75
CA HIS A 217 12.76 -13.66 1.05
C HIS A 217 13.80 -14.33 0.15
N PRO A 218 13.38 -15.13 -0.85
CA PRO A 218 14.31 -15.76 -1.79
C PRO A 218 15.14 -14.69 -2.52
N THR A 219 16.27 -15.11 -3.07
CA THR A 219 17.05 -14.21 -3.92
C THR A 219 16.25 -13.83 -5.17
N ARG A 220 16.51 -12.63 -5.71
CA ARG A 220 15.89 -12.17 -6.96
C ARG A 220 16.06 -13.17 -8.10
N LYS A 221 17.26 -13.74 -8.24
CA LYS A 221 17.55 -14.73 -9.28
C LYS A 221 16.68 -15.97 -9.09
N GLU A 222 16.72 -16.60 -7.92
CA GLU A 222 15.96 -17.83 -7.64
C GLU A 222 14.46 -17.60 -7.84
N TYR A 223 13.91 -16.53 -7.26
CA TYR A 223 12.48 -16.26 -7.31
C TYR A 223 11.97 -16.02 -8.73
N TYR A 224 12.62 -15.12 -9.48
CA TYR A 224 12.12 -14.73 -10.80
C TYR A 224 12.45 -15.76 -11.89
N THR A 225 13.51 -16.56 -11.73
CA THR A 225 13.74 -17.73 -12.58
C THR A 225 12.61 -18.75 -12.37
N LYS A 226 12.37 -19.17 -11.12
CA LYS A 226 11.32 -20.15 -10.79
C LYS A 226 9.94 -19.67 -11.24
N LYS A 227 9.57 -18.41 -10.96
CA LYS A 227 8.25 -17.88 -11.34
C LYS A 227 8.09 -17.71 -12.86
N ALA A 228 9.16 -17.42 -13.59
CA ALA A 228 9.09 -17.38 -15.06
C ALA A 228 8.82 -18.78 -15.64
N GLU A 229 9.48 -19.80 -15.10
CA GLU A 229 9.24 -21.21 -15.46
C GLU A 229 7.82 -21.66 -15.12
N GLU A 230 7.34 -21.39 -13.89
CA GLU A 230 5.97 -21.70 -13.44
C GLU A 230 4.90 -21.11 -14.37
N LEU A 231 5.16 -19.95 -14.97
CA LEU A 231 4.24 -19.23 -15.84
C LEU A 231 4.52 -19.42 -17.34
N ASN A 232 5.42 -20.34 -17.71
CA ASN A 232 5.84 -20.58 -19.09
C ASN A 232 6.30 -19.30 -19.84
N LEU A 233 7.04 -18.43 -19.14
CA LEU A 233 7.63 -17.21 -19.68
C LEU A 233 9.12 -17.43 -20.00
N THR A 234 9.69 -16.60 -20.86
CA THR A 234 11.13 -16.59 -21.10
C THR A 234 11.88 -16.25 -19.81
N VAL A 235 12.75 -17.16 -19.37
CA VAL A 235 13.54 -16.99 -18.14
C VAL A 235 14.49 -15.79 -18.27
N PRO A 236 14.50 -14.86 -17.30
CA PRO A 236 15.46 -13.76 -17.30
C PRO A 236 16.88 -14.22 -16.97
N THR A 237 17.88 -13.51 -17.48
CA THR A 237 19.29 -13.72 -17.09
C THR A 237 19.77 -12.58 -16.18
N PHE A 238 20.73 -12.92 -15.30
CA PHE A 238 21.25 -12.02 -14.28
C PHE A 238 22.77 -11.89 -14.39
N LEU A 239 23.30 -10.74 -13.94
CA LEU A 239 24.74 -10.55 -13.80
C LEU A 239 25.34 -11.54 -12.79
N THR A 240 26.62 -11.86 -12.96
CA THR A 240 27.36 -12.81 -12.11
C THR A 240 28.02 -12.15 -10.91
N ASP A 241 28.29 -10.84 -10.94
CA ASP A 241 28.92 -10.11 -9.84
C ASP A 241 27.86 -9.62 -8.85
N ASP A 242 28.08 -9.91 -7.57
CA ASP A 242 27.15 -9.63 -6.49
C ASP A 242 27.89 -8.98 -5.33
N LYS A 243 27.58 -7.71 -5.07
CA LYS A 243 28.23 -6.90 -4.03
C LYS A 243 27.24 -6.12 -3.16
N LYS A 244 25.94 -6.27 -3.40
CA LYS A 244 24.92 -5.51 -2.69
C LYS A 244 24.10 -6.43 -1.80
N GLU A 245 24.35 -6.33 -0.51
CA GLU A 245 23.40 -6.75 0.50
C GLU A 245 22.10 -5.93 0.32
N GLY A 246 20.97 -6.61 0.23
CA GLY A 246 19.66 -5.97 0.21
C GLY A 246 19.00 -5.99 1.58
N LYS A 247 17.83 -5.36 1.68
CA LYS A 247 16.98 -5.41 2.87
C LYS A 247 16.06 -6.63 2.86
N ILE A 248 15.84 -7.18 4.05
CA ILE A 248 14.84 -8.20 4.38
C ILE A 248 13.83 -7.52 5.28
N ILE A 249 12.58 -7.39 4.84
CA ILE A 249 11.55 -6.70 5.61
C ILE A 249 10.90 -7.68 6.59
N SER A 250 11.04 -7.45 7.89
CA SER A 250 10.33 -8.22 8.91
C SER A 250 8.86 -7.84 8.97
N SER A 251 7.99 -8.86 9.03
CA SER A 251 6.55 -8.74 9.35
C SER A 251 6.21 -9.31 10.73
N GLU A 252 7.20 -9.53 11.59
CA GLU A 252 7.01 -10.16 12.91
C GLU A 252 6.00 -9.40 13.79
N LYS A 253 5.96 -8.07 13.68
CA LYS A 253 4.99 -7.25 14.40
C LYS A 253 3.55 -7.54 13.99
N ILE A 254 3.29 -7.80 12.71
CA ILE A 254 1.97 -8.21 12.24
C ILE A 254 1.58 -9.56 12.84
N THR A 255 2.48 -10.54 12.81
CA THR A 255 2.18 -11.86 13.38
C THR A 255 1.96 -11.79 14.89
N SER A 256 2.78 -11.04 15.63
CA SER A 256 2.67 -10.93 17.09
C SER A 256 1.48 -10.09 17.56
N VAL A 257 1.22 -8.94 16.94
CA VAL A 257 0.15 -8.01 17.36
C VAL A 257 -1.19 -8.40 16.72
N LEU A 258 -1.18 -8.68 15.42
CA LEU A 258 -2.39 -8.96 14.64
C LEU A 258 -2.70 -10.44 14.52
N GLY A 259 -1.78 -11.35 14.90
CA GLY A 259 -2.03 -12.80 14.81
C GLY A 259 -2.30 -13.29 13.38
N HIS A 260 -1.88 -12.51 12.37
CA HIS A 260 -2.18 -12.80 10.96
C HIS A 260 -1.15 -13.81 10.41
N PRO A 261 -1.59 -14.97 9.90
CA PRO A 261 -0.72 -15.87 9.16
C PRO A 261 -0.57 -15.40 7.71
N PHE A 262 0.67 -15.27 7.23
CA PHE A 262 0.94 -14.93 5.83
C PHE A 262 0.86 -16.16 4.92
N ASN A 263 0.54 -15.94 3.64
CA ASN A 263 0.72 -16.96 2.60
C ASN A 263 2.19 -16.98 2.12
N ASN A 264 2.62 -18.15 1.64
CA ASN A 264 3.92 -18.33 0.98
C ASN A 264 3.92 -17.74 -0.45
N LEU A 265 5.10 -17.47 -1.00
CA LEU A 265 5.30 -16.84 -2.33
C LEU A 265 5.30 -17.81 -3.52
#